data_AF-A0A7K3X0V8-F1
#
_entry.id   AF-A0A7K3X0V8-F1
#
_cell.length_a   1.000
_cell.length_b   1.000
_cell.length_c   1.000
_cell.angle_alpha   90.00
_cell.angle_beta   90.00
_cell.angle_gamma   90.00
#
_symmetry.space_group_name_H-M   'P 1'
#
loop_
_entity.id
_entity.type
_entity.pdbx_description
1 polymer ?
#
loop_
_entity_poly.entity_id
_entity_poly.type
_entity_poly.pdbx_seq_one_letter_code
_entity_poly.pdbx_strand_id
1 'polypeptide(L)'
;MIVEERGSGPGTDVLIRKVDGHLAVLRTGLHGPELELAEELARCLRELVVATAHSSAADRGLVRAAVHYFVLRRESRGKLLPVRSLAAAQRVVNKVVRQLGRPDLLVEIHPRRP
;
A
#
# COMPACT_ATOMS: atom_id res chain seq x y z
N MET A 1 -36.58 -7.95 6.92
CA MET A 1 -35.35 -7.56 6.19
C MET A 1 -34.19 -7.76 7.14
N ILE A 2 -33.39 -8.81 6.92
CA ILE A 2 -32.20 -9.07 7.71
C ILE A 2 -31.05 -8.51 6.87
N VAL A 3 -30.61 -7.30 7.19
CA VAL A 3 -29.38 -6.75 6.61
C VAL A 3 -28.25 -7.50 7.30
N GLU A 4 -27.75 -8.56 6.65
CA GLU A 4 -26.55 -9.24 7.13
C GLU A 4 -25.38 -8.26 7.08
N GLU A 5 -24.96 -7.78 8.25
CA GLU A 5 -23.62 -7.23 8.48
C GLU A 5 -22.60 -8.35 8.23
N ARG A 6 -22.28 -8.60 6.95
CA ARG A 6 -21.15 -9.47 6.60
C ARG A 6 -19.86 -8.73 6.91
N GLY A 7 -19.42 -8.98 8.14
CA GLY A 7 -18.09 -8.80 8.71
C GLY A 7 -17.04 -8.12 7.84
N SER A 8 -16.52 -7.04 8.40
CA SER A 8 -15.28 -6.32 8.05
C SER A 8 -13.99 -7.18 7.97
N GLY A 9 -14.08 -8.51 8.10
CA GLY A 9 -12.96 -9.43 8.33
C GLY A 9 -12.23 -9.95 7.07
N PRO A 10 -12.91 -10.51 6.05
CA PRO A 10 -12.18 -11.24 5.00
C PRO A 10 -11.39 -10.34 4.04
N GLY A 11 -11.96 -9.19 3.67
CA GLY A 11 -11.38 -8.29 2.67
C GLY A 11 -10.14 -7.56 3.16
N THR A 12 -10.20 -7.05 4.40
CA THR A 12 -9.13 -6.37 5.13
C THR A 12 -7.92 -7.29 5.28
N ASP A 13 -8.14 -8.52 5.76
CA ASP A 13 -7.10 -9.53 5.96
C ASP A 13 -6.41 -9.94 4.66
N VAL A 14 -7.14 -9.95 3.54
CA VAL A 14 -6.56 -10.27 2.22
C VAL A 14 -5.63 -9.14 1.75
N LEU A 15 -5.99 -7.87 2.00
CA LEU A 15 -5.13 -6.74 1.64
C LEU A 15 -3.86 -6.71 2.49
N ILE A 16 -3.97 -6.94 3.79
CA ILE A 16 -2.81 -7.04 4.70
C ILE A 16 -1.87 -8.15 4.23
N ARG A 17 -2.40 -9.36 3.98
CA ARG A 17 -1.60 -10.48 3.47
C ARG A 17 -0.92 -10.19 2.13
N LYS A 18 -1.57 -9.46 1.23
CA LYS A 18 -0.96 -9.02 -0.04
C LYS A 18 0.19 -8.05 0.18
N VAL A 19 0.04 -7.09 1.10
CA VAL A 19 1.09 -6.15 1.47
C VAL A 19 2.28 -6.89 2.09
N ASP A 20 2.04 -7.73 3.08
CA ASP A 20 3.10 -8.47 3.78
C ASP A 20 3.82 -9.45 2.86
N GLY A 21 3.08 -10.18 2.03
CA GLY A 21 3.65 -11.06 1.02
C GLY A 21 4.53 -10.30 0.04
N HIS A 22 4.08 -9.14 -0.45
CA HIS A 22 4.89 -8.32 -1.35
C HIS A 22 6.16 -7.78 -0.66
N LEU A 23 6.02 -7.28 0.58
CA LEU A 23 7.15 -6.78 1.36
C LEU A 23 8.21 -7.87 1.59
N ALA A 24 7.79 -9.12 1.85
CA ALA A 24 8.71 -10.23 1.97
C ALA A 24 9.56 -10.44 0.70
N VAL A 25 8.97 -10.32 -0.50
CA VAL A 25 9.72 -10.41 -1.77
C VAL A 25 10.59 -9.16 -2.03
N LEU A 26 10.24 -8.00 -1.49
CA LEU A 26 11.09 -6.80 -1.57
C LEU A 26 12.30 -6.93 -0.65
N ARG A 27 12.12 -7.47 0.57
CA ARG A 27 13.21 -7.74 1.53
C ARG A 27 14.30 -8.66 0.99
N THR A 28 13.99 -9.54 0.04
CA THR A 28 15.00 -10.42 -0.59
C THR A 28 15.80 -9.73 -1.70
N GLY A 29 15.38 -8.56 -2.20
CA GLY A 29 15.98 -7.94 -3.38
C GLY A 29 16.30 -6.45 -3.26
N LEU A 30 15.86 -5.77 -2.19
CA LEU A 30 16.15 -4.38 -1.89
C LEU A 30 17.00 -4.27 -0.62
N HIS A 31 17.82 -3.22 -0.56
CA HIS A 31 18.67 -2.92 0.58
C HIS A 31 18.71 -1.42 0.87
N GLY A 32 19.07 -1.05 2.09
CA GLY A 32 19.27 0.33 2.50
C GLY A 32 18.00 1.20 2.35
N PRO A 33 18.12 2.45 1.87
CA PRO A 33 17.00 3.41 1.84
C PRO A 33 15.77 2.96 1.04
N GLU A 34 15.97 2.13 0.02
CA GLU A 34 14.87 1.60 -0.79
C GLU A 34 14.05 0.57 -0.01
N LEU A 35 14.71 -0.25 0.80
CA LEU A 35 14.03 -1.19 1.69
C LEU A 35 13.29 -0.45 2.81
N GLU A 36 13.93 0.54 3.44
CA GLU A 36 13.31 1.38 4.47
C GLU A 36 12.02 2.03 3.95
N LEU A 37 12.06 2.60 2.73
CA LEU A 37 10.87 3.17 2.08
C LEU A 37 9.79 2.12 1.83
N ALA A 38 10.16 0.92 1.35
CA ALA A 38 9.20 -0.15 1.12
C ALA A 38 8.52 -0.62 2.42
N GLU A 39 9.26 -0.72 3.52
CA GLU A 39 8.73 -1.09 4.84
C GLU A 39 7.78 -0.02 5.39
N GLU A 40 8.15 1.24 5.23
CA GLU A 40 7.33 2.39 5.65
C GLU A 40 6.02 2.46 4.87
N LEU A 41 6.07 2.28 3.54
CA LEU A 41 4.87 2.20 2.71
C LEU A 41 3.97 1.03 3.10
N ALA A 42 4.55 -0.14 3.38
CA ALA A 42 3.80 -1.30 3.82
C ALA A 42 3.13 -1.07 5.19
N ARG A 43 3.82 -0.40 6.13
CA ARG A 43 3.24 0.00 7.41
C ARG A 43 2.05 0.94 7.21
N CYS A 44 2.23 2.03 6.47
CA CYS A 44 1.18 2.99 6.15
C CYS A 44 -0.05 2.31 5.52
N LEU A 45 0.16 1.41 4.55
CA LEU A 45 -0.93 0.70 3.89
C LEU A 45 -1.69 -0.23 4.84
N ARG A 46 -1.01 -0.94 5.74
CA ARG A 46 -1.69 -1.77 6.75
C ARG A 46 -2.58 -0.91 7.66
N GLU A 47 -2.06 0.23 8.11
CA GLU A 47 -2.81 1.15 8.95
C GLU A 47 -4.02 1.75 8.23
N LEU A 48 -3.87 2.14 6.97
CA LEU A 48 -5.00 2.61 6.15
C LEU A 48 -6.06 1.52 5.93
N VAL A 49 -5.64 0.28 5.68
CA VAL A 49 -6.56 -0.85 5.52
C VAL A 49 -7.39 -1.09 6.78
N VAL A 50 -6.75 -1.07 7.95
CA VAL A 50 -7.44 -1.23 9.25
C VAL A 50 -8.35 -0.02 9.53
N ALA A 51 -7.83 1.20 9.35
CA ALA A 51 -8.57 2.43 9.64
C ALA A 51 -9.81 2.61 8.75
N THR A 52 -9.79 2.10 7.52
CA THR A 52 -10.91 2.21 6.58
C THR A 52 -11.86 1.02 6.60
N ALA A 53 -11.61 0.00 7.42
CA ALA A 53 -12.37 -1.25 7.42
C ALA A 53 -13.89 -1.01 7.65
N HIS A 54 -14.23 -0.03 8.50
CA HIS A 54 -15.61 0.40 8.78
C HIS A 54 -16.00 1.74 8.12
N SER A 55 -15.15 2.33 7.28
CA SER A 55 -15.43 3.61 6.58
C SER A 55 -16.32 3.41 5.35
N SER A 56 -16.47 4.43 4.50
CA SER A 56 -17.29 4.34 3.30
C SER A 56 -16.73 3.34 2.27
N ALA A 57 -17.58 2.86 1.35
CA ALA A 57 -17.13 2.01 0.26
C ALA A 57 -16.14 2.71 -0.68
N ALA A 58 -16.25 4.03 -0.82
CA ALA A 58 -15.32 4.85 -1.60
C ALA A 58 -13.93 4.86 -0.97
N ASP A 59 -13.84 5.08 0.35
CA ASP A 59 -12.56 5.10 1.08
C ASP A 59 -11.86 3.74 1.00
N ARG A 60 -12.60 2.65 1.24
CA ARG A 60 -12.09 1.30 1.06
C ARG A 60 -11.62 1.03 -0.37
N GLY A 61 -12.33 1.57 -1.36
CA GLY A 61 -11.96 1.50 -2.78
C GLY A 61 -10.62 2.18 -3.07
N LEU A 62 -10.40 3.37 -2.51
CA LEU A 62 -9.13 4.11 -2.64
C LEU A 62 -7.97 3.34 -2.03
N VAL A 63 -8.12 2.82 -0.82
CA VAL A 63 -7.09 2.03 -0.14
C VAL A 63 -6.79 0.75 -0.92
N ARG A 64 -7.82 0.04 -1.40
CA ARG A 64 -7.64 -1.16 -2.24
C ARG A 64 -6.86 -0.84 -3.52
N ALA A 65 -7.13 0.30 -4.16
CA ALA A 65 -6.39 0.73 -5.35
C ALA A 65 -4.92 1.04 -5.02
N ALA A 66 -4.64 1.69 -3.88
CA ALA A 66 -3.28 1.94 -3.42
C ALA A 66 -2.51 0.64 -3.11
N VAL A 67 -3.13 -0.30 -2.39
CA VAL A 67 -2.56 -1.63 -2.15
C VAL A 67 -2.29 -2.34 -3.47
N HIS A 68 -3.25 -2.33 -4.40
CA HIS A 68 -3.06 -2.95 -5.71
C HIS A 68 -1.89 -2.30 -6.48
N TYR A 69 -1.76 -0.98 -6.41
CA TYR A 69 -0.65 -0.26 -7.03
C TYR A 69 0.71 -0.64 -6.44
N PHE A 70 0.79 -0.78 -5.11
CA PHE A 70 2.01 -1.19 -4.40
C PHE A 70 2.39 -2.65 -4.69
N VAL A 71 1.41 -3.55 -4.65
CA VAL A 71 1.62 -5.00 -4.79
C VAL A 71 1.80 -5.43 -6.25
N LEU A 72 1.47 -4.57 -7.22
CA LEU A 72 1.73 -4.79 -8.65
C LEU A 72 3.24 -4.85 -8.93
N ARG A 73 3.83 -6.03 -8.70
CA ARG A 73 5.13 -6.39 -9.25
C ARG A 73 4.90 -6.91 -10.67
N ARG A 74 5.61 -6.33 -11.63
CA ARG A 74 5.81 -6.99 -12.92
C ARG A 74 6.95 -7.98 -12.78
N GLU A 75 6.64 -9.28 -12.78
CA GLU A 75 7.62 -10.25 -13.26
C GLU A 75 7.87 -9.92 -14.73
N SER A 76 9.12 -9.59 -15.06
CA SER A 76 9.55 -9.36 -16.44
C SER A 76 9.46 -10.64 -17.28
N ARG A 77 8.24 -11.04 -17.69
CA ARG A 77 8.05 -11.84 -18.90
C ARG A 77 8.00 -10.89 -20.10
N GLY A 78 9.18 -10.44 -20.53
CA GLY A 78 9.47 -10.21 -21.94
C GLY A 78 9.11 -8.88 -22.62
N LYS A 79 8.65 -7.80 -21.96
CA LYS A 79 8.35 -6.57 -22.73
C LYS A 79 8.44 -5.23 -21.97
N LEU A 80 9.65 -4.68 -21.77
CA LEU A 80 9.96 -3.26 -21.47
C LEU A 80 8.76 -2.33 -21.16
N LEU A 81 8.25 -2.38 -19.93
CA LEU A 81 7.44 -1.31 -19.35
C LEU A 81 8.29 -0.74 -18.23
N PRO A 82 8.36 0.59 -18.07
CA PRO A 82 9.17 1.21 -17.04
C PRO A 82 8.78 0.63 -15.67
N VAL A 83 9.79 0.18 -14.92
CA VAL A 83 9.67 -0.26 -13.53
C VAL A 83 8.87 0.81 -12.78
N ARG A 84 7.74 0.44 -12.15
CA ARG A 84 7.07 1.39 -11.24
C ARG A 84 7.96 1.54 -10.02
N SER A 85 8.65 2.67 -9.92
CA SER A 85 9.56 2.96 -8.81
C SER A 85 8.80 3.05 -7.49
N LEU A 86 9.46 2.74 -6.37
CA LEU A 86 8.90 2.94 -5.03
C LEU A 86 8.45 4.41 -4.82
N ALA A 87 9.12 5.37 -5.46
CA ALA A 87 8.69 6.77 -5.46
C ALA A 87 7.33 7.00 -6.12
N ALA A 88 6.98 6.23 -7.16
CA ALA A 88 5.65 6.27 -7.75
C ALA A 88 4.59 5.68 -6.80
N ALA A 89 4.92 4.56 -6.15
CA ALA A 89 4.04 3.97 -5.13
C ALA A 89 3.82 4.93 -3.95
N GLN A 90 4.88 5.57 -3.46
CA GLN A 90 4.81 6.59 -2.41
C GLN A 90 3.91 7.76 -2.78
N ARG A 91 4.03 8.31 -3.99
CA ARG A 91 3.13 9.39 -4.45
C ARG A 91 1.66 8.97 -4.43
N VAL A 92 1.36 7.74 -4.83
CA VAL A 92 0.00 7.20 -4.81
C VAL A 92 -0.49 7.03 -3.37
N VAL A 93 0.33 6.45 -2.49
CA VAL A 93 -0.02 6.26 -1.07
C VAL A 93 -0.25 7.61 -0.40
N ASN A 94 0.69 8.56 -0.52
CA ASN A 94 0.56 9.90 0.07
C ASN A 94 -0.65 10.66 -0.47
N LYS A 95 -1.04 10.45 -1.74
CA LYS A 95 -2.29 11.01 -2.27
C LYS A 95 -3.51 10.45 -1.55
N VAL A 96 -3.57 9.13 -1.35
CA VAL A 96 -4.69 8.47 -0.65
C VAL A 96 -4.72 8.89 0.82
N VAL A 97 -3.56 8.94 1.49
CA VAL A 97 -3.42 9.45 2.86
C VAL A 97 -4.04 10.85 3.00
N ARG A 98 -3.74 11.77 2.07
CA ARG A 98 -4.33 13.11 2.05
C ARG A 98 -5.84 13.09 1.80
N GLN A 99 -6.30 12.27 0.87
CA GLN A 99 -7.75 12.14 0.58
C GLN A 99 -8.55 11.61 1.76
N LEU A 100 -7.94 10.75 2.58
CA LEU A 100 -8.54 10.19 3.78
C LEU A 100 -8.35 11.07 5.03
N GLY A 101 -7.70 12.22 4.90
CA GLY A 101 -7.47 13.13 6.03
C GLY A 101 -6.57 12.54 7.13
N ARG A 102 -5.62 11.68 6.77
CA ARG A 102 -4.69 11.01 7.72
C ARG A 102 -3.25 11.53 7.60
N PRO A 103 -2.98 12.83 7.81
CA PRO A 103 -1.65 13.41 7.59
C PRO A 103 -0.56 12.77 8.48
N ASP A 104 -0.95 12.14 9.58
CA ASP A 104 -0.11 11.32 10.46
C ASP A 104 0.57 10.15 9.75
N LEU A 105 0.02 9.68 8.64
CA LEU A 105 0.53 8.53 7.87
C LEU A 105 1.31 8.94 6.62
N LEU A 106 1.67 10.21 6.47
CA LEU A 106 2.45 10.67 5.32
C LEU A 106 3.84 10.03 5.34
N VAL A 107 4.19 9.36 4.24
CA VAL A 107 5.51 8.76 4.08
C VAL A 107 6.43 9.81 3.46
N GLU A 108 7.39 10.31 4.23
CA GLU A 108 8.38 11.27 3.76
C GLU A 108 9.43 10.61 2.87
N ILE A 109 9.86 11.31 1.82
CA ILE A 109 11.12 10.95 1.15
C ILE A 109 12.20 11.35 2.14
N HIS A 110 13.00 10.41 2.63
CA HIS A 110 14.34 10.76 3.11
C HIS A 110 15.22 10.86 1.87
N PRO A 111 15.46 12.05 1.28
CA PRO A 111 16.59 12.18 0.39
C PRO A 111 17.81 12.00 1.28
N ARG A 112 18.41 10.80 1.27
CA ARG A 112 19.81 10.70 1.66
C ARG A 112 20.57 11.63 0.73
N ARG A 113 20.89 12.82 1.24
CA ARG A 113 21.81 13.76 0.60
C ARG A 113 23.18 13.06 0.56
N PRO A 114 23.89 13.11 -0.57
CA PRO A 114 25.23 12.54 -0.68
C PRO A 114 26.21 13.20 0.30
#